data_AF-A0A517DYD1-F1
#
_entry.id   AF-A0A517DYD1-F1
#
_cell.length_a   1.000
_cell.length_b   1.000
_cell.length_c   1.000
_cell.angle_alpha   90.00
_cell.angle_beta   90.00
_cell.angle_gamma   90.00
#
_symmetry.space_group_name_H-M   'P 1'
#
loop_
_entity.id
_entity.type
_entity.pdbx_description
1 polymer ?
#
loop_
_entity_poly.entity_id
_entity_poly.type
_entity_poly.pdbx_seq_one_letter_code
_entity_poly.pdbx_strand_id
1 'polypeptide(L)'
;MALLFQLGPNQLGALTAILAILWAEDLDLDELNSLGNFFEALGSVMLAIAAQKQLLQQHQAEKQTPPESEQIQELIRRIQKLES
;
A
#
# COMPACT_ATOMS: atom_id res chain seq x y z
N MET A 1 -13.59 -14.05 5.65
CA MET A 1 -13.03 -13.08 4.69
C MET A 1 -12.39 -11.92 5.46
N ALA A 2 -11.15 -11.98 5.95
CA ALA A 2 -10.23 -13.10 6.21
C ALA A 2 -9.56 -12.78 7.56
N LEU A 3 -9.38 -13.77 8.44
CA LEU A 3 -8.86 -13.60 9.81
C LEU A 3 -7.57 -12.77 9.86
N LEU A 4 -6.74 -12.91 8.82
CA LEU A 4 -5.48 -12.20 8.63
C LEU A 4 -5.64 -10.66 8.56
N PHE A 5 -6.76 -10.13 8.07
CA PHE A 5 -7.00 -8.68 8.00
C PHE A 5 -7.46 -8.06 9.33
N GLN A 6 -7.73 -8.88 10.34
CA GLN A 6 -8.08 -8.43 11.69
C GLN A 6 -6.86 -8.35 12.61
N LEU A 7 -5.71 -8.89 12.16
CA LEU A 7 -4.48 -8.89 12.92
C LEU A 7 -3.64 -7.66 12.60
N GLY A 8 -3.08 -7.04 13.64
CA GLY A 8 -2.10 -5.97 13.50
C GLY A 8 -0.75 -6.50 12.99
N PRO A 9 0.18 -5.61 12.58
CA PRO A 9 1.47 -6.01 12.00
C PRO A 9 2.28 -6.95 12.91
N ASN A 10 2.32 -6.69 14.22
CA ASN A 10 3.04 -7.54 15.18
C ASN A 10 2.42 -8.94 15.32
N GLN A 11 1.08 -9.02 15.28
CA GLN A 11 0.36 -10.29 15.39
C GLN A 11 0.54 -11.12 14.12
N LEU A 12 0.53 -10.47 12.95
CA LEU A 12 0.88 -11.12 11.68
C LEU A 12 2.32 -11.62 11.69
N GLY A 13 3.28 -10.81 12.12
CA GLY A 13 4.68 -11.22 12.22
C GLY A 13 4.87 -12.43 13.14
N ALA A 14 4.22 -12.42 14.32
CA ALA A 14 4.26 -13.56 15.23
C ALA A 14 3.63 -14.82 14.62
N LEU A 15 2.48 -14.70 13.95
CA LEU A 15 1.84 -15.82 13.27
C LEU A 15 2.73 -16.39 12.15
N THR A 16 3.33 -15.53 11.32
CA THR A 16 4.25 -15.95 10.25
C THR A 16 5.47 -16.68 10.82
N ALA A 17 6.05 -16.19 11.92
CA ALA A 17 7.17 -16.85 12.58
C ALA A 17 6.78 -18.24 13.10
N ILE A 18 5.62 -18.38 13.76
CA ILE A 18 5.13 -19.68 14.24
C ILE A 18 4.93 -20.65 13.06
N LEU A 19 4.28 -20.20 11.99
CA LEU A 19 4.06 -21.04 10.80
C LEU A 19 5.37 -21.46 10.13
N ALA A 20 6.34 -20.54 10.01
CA ALA A 20 7.64 -20.84 9.43
C ALA A 20 8.40 -21.89 10.26
N ILE A 21 8.38 -21.79 11.60
CA ILE A 21 9.00 -22.78 12.48
C ILE A 21 8.33 -24.15 12.32
N LEU A 22 6.99 -24.20 12.33
CA LEU A 22 6.24 -25.45 12.18
C LEU A 22 6.47 -26.13 10.82
N TRP A 23 6.64 -25.35 9.75
CA TRP A 23 6.94 -25.91 8.43
C TRP A 23 8.40 -26.32 8.26
N ALA A 24 9.33 -25.75 9.02
CA ALA A 24 10.75 -26.05 8.89
C ALA A 24 11.15 -27.43 9.46
N GLU A 25 10.32 -28.06 10.30
CA GLU A 25 10.66 -29.33 10.97
C GLU A 25 10.92 -30.49 10.00
N ASP A 26 10.22 -30.52 8.85
CA ASP A 26 10.26 -31.63 7.90
C ASP A 26 10.98 -31.29 6.58
N LEU A 27 11.56 -30.09 6.45
CA LEU A 27 12.16 -29.62 5.20
C LEU A 27 13.70 -29.64 5.27
N ASP A 28 14.33 -29.99 4.16
CA ASP A 28 15.77 -29.82 4.02
C ASP A 28 16.17 -28.35 3.75
N LEU A 29 17.49 -28.09 3.68
CA LEU A 29 18.04 -26.75 3.51
C LEU A 29 17.62 -26.11 2.17
N ASP A 30 17.56 -26.88 1.09
CA ASP A 30 17.25 -26.38 -0.23
C ASP A 30 15.75 -26.09 -0.36
N GLU A 31 14.91 -26.95 0.24
CA GLU A 31 13.47 -26.77 0.34
C GLU A 31 13.11 -25.53 1.17
N LEU A 32 13.74 -25.35 2.33
CA LEU A 32 13.50 -24.20 3.20
C LEU A 32 13.91 -22.89 2.52
N ASN A 33 15.07 -22.86 1.87
CA ASN A 33 15.53 -21.69 1.10
C ASN A 33 14.58 -21.38 -0.06
N SER A 34 14.14 -22.38 -0.79
CA SER A 34 13.22 -22.21 -1.92
C SER A 34 11.86 -21.67 -1.45
N LEU A 35 11.33 -22.22 -0.35
CA LEU A 35 10.05 -21.78 0.23
C LEU A 35 10.15 -20.36 0.80
N GLY A 36 11.24 -20.03 1.50
CA GLY A 36 11.51 -18.69 2.00
C GLY A 36 11.57 -17.66 0.88
N ASN A 37 12.37 -17.92 -0.15
CA ASN A 37 12.49 -17.06 -1.34
C ASN A 37 11.14 -16.88 -2.05
N PHE A 38 10.32 -17.94 -2.12
CA PHE A 38 8.97 -17.85 -2.69
C PHE A 38 8.09 -16.85 -1.93
N PHE A 39 8.02 -16.95 -0.59
CA PHE A 39 7.22 -16.03 0.22
C PHE A 39 7.76 -14.60 0.22
N GLU A 40 9.08 -14.41 0.20
CA GLU A 40 9.72 -13.08 0.06
C GLU A 40 9.34 -12.42 -1.27
N ALA A 41 9.47 -13.15 -2.38
CA ALA A 41 9.13 -12.65 -3.70
C ALA A 41 7.63 -12.31 -3.79
N LEU A 42 6.75 -13.18 -3.27
CA LEU A 42 5.31 -12.97 -3.23
C LEU A 42 4.96 -11.68 -2.47
N GLY A 43 5.50 -11.51 -1.26
CA GLY A 43 5.29 -10.31 -0.45
C GLY A 43 5.79 -9.04 -1.14
N SER A 44 6.97 -9.09 -1.75
CA SER A 44 7.56 -7.97 -2.48
C SER A 44 6.71 -7.53 -3.67
N VAL A 45 6.18 -8.48 -4.45
CA VAL A 45 5.27 -8.19 -5.57
C VAL A 45 3.97 -7.56 -5.06
N MET A 46 3.40 -8.08 -3.97
CA MET A 46 2.18 -7.50 -3.36
C MET A 46 2.40 -6.06 -2.90
N LEU A 47 3.54 -5.77 -2.27
CA LEU A 47 3.91 -4.41 -1.85
C LEU A 47 4.11 -3.47 -3.06
N ALA A 48 4.74 -3.95 -4.14
CA ALA A 48 4.88 -3.18 -5.37
C ALA A 48 3.52 -2.84 -6.00
N ILE A 49 2.58 -3.79 -6.03
CA ILE A 49 1.20 -3.55 -6.51
C ILE A 49 0.49 -2.54 -5.61
N ALA A 50 0.64 -2.63 -4.29
CA ALA A 50 0.04 -1.68 -3.35
C ALA A 50 0.58 -0.26 -3.56
N ALA A 51 1.90 -0.11 -3.72
CA ALA A 51 2.53 1.18 -4.01
C ALA A 51 2.02 1.77 -5.34
N GLN A 52 1.88 0.94 -6.38
CA GLN A 52 1.30 1.38 -7.66
C GLN A 52 -0.16 1.84 -7.51
N LYS A 53 -0.98 1.11 -6.75
CA LYS A 53 -2.37 1.51 -6.48
C LYS A 53 -2.45 2.84 -5.74
N GLN A 54 -1.56 3.05 -4.75
CA GLN A 54 -1.49 4.31 -4.01
C GLN A 54 -1.10 5.49 -4.93
N LEU A 55 -0.11 5.31 -5.81
CA LEU A 55 0.28 6.33 -6.78
C LEU A 55 -0.87 6.69 -7.74
N LEU A 56 -1.65 5.71 -8.19
CA LEU A 56 -2.82 5.95 -9.05
C LEU A 56 -3.92 6.72 -8.31
N GLN A 57 -4.16 6.39 -7.04
CA GLN A 57 -5.13 7.11 -6.20
C GLN A 57 -4.70 8.57 -5.97
N GLN A 58 -3.42 8.82 -5.72
CA GLN A 58 -2.88 10.18 -5.58
C GLN A 58 -3.04 10.99 -6.87
N HIS A 59 -2.67 10.43 -8.02
CA HIS A 59 -2.84 11.11 -9.31
C HIS A 59 -4.32 11.41 -9.64
N GLN A 60 -5.24 10.52 -9.25
CA GLN A 60 -6.68 10.77 -9.43
C GLN A 60 -7.19 11.88 -8.50
N ALA A 61 -6.68 11.97 -7.27
CA ALA A 61 -6.98 13.07 -6.36
C ALA A 61 -6.46 14.41 -6.89
N GLU A 62 -5.25 14.42 -7.46
CA GLU A 62 -4.66 15.64 -8.07
C GLU A 62 -5.45 16.13 -9.30
N LYS A 63 -6.02 15.22 -10.11
CA LYS A 63 -6.89 15.59 -11.24
C LYS A 63 -8.24 16.17 -10.85
N GLN A 64 -8.67 16.01 -9.59
CA GLN A 64 -9.90 16.61 -9.07
C GLN A 64 -9.67 18.03 -8.55
N THR A 65 -8.41 18.48 -8.47
CA THR A 65 -8.08 19.88 -8.25
C THR A 65 -8.34 20.65 -9.55
N PRO A 66 -9.20 21.69 -9.56
CA PRO A 66 -9.40 22.51 -10.74
C PRO A 66 -8.05 23.08 -11.20
N PRO A 67 -7.78 23.19 -12.51
CA PRO A 67 -6.51 23.71 -12.99
C PRO A 67 -6.18 25.07 -12.35
N GLU A 68 -4.89 25.36 -12.14
CA GLU A 68 -4.43 26.59 -11.46
C GLU A 68 -5.04 27.86 -12.06
N SER A 69 -5.29 27.87 -13.37
CA SER A 69 -5.96 28.97 -14.07
C SER A 69 -7.39 29.22 -13.60
N GLU A 70 -8.16 28.17 -13.29
CA GLU A 70 -9.50 28.27 -12.73
C GLU A 70 -9.45 28.74 -11.27
N GLN A 71 -8.46 28.27 -10.49
CA GLN A 71 -8.26 28.70 -9.12
C GLN A 71 -7.88 30.20 -9.03
N ILE A 72 -7.00 30.67 -9.92
CA ILE A 72 -6.61 32.09 -10.01
C ILE A 72 -7.82 32.96 -10.40
N GLN A 73 -8.64 32.52 -11.35
CA GLN A 73 -9.85 33.25 -11.74
C GLN A 73 -10.87 33.34 -10.60
N GLU A 74 -11.07 32.26 -9.86
CA GLU A 74 -11.94 32.24 -8.68
C GLU A 74 -11.42 33.20 -7.58
N LEU A 75 -10.12 33.25 -7.34
CA LEU A 75 -9.51 34.19 -6.40
C LEU A 75 -9.70 35.64 -6.83
N ILE A 76 -9.44 35.96 -8.11
CA ILE A 76 -9.69 37.31 -8.66
C ILE A 76 -11.16 37.71 -8.46
N ARG A 77 -12.08 36.79 -8.75
CA ARG A 77 -13.53 37.02 -8.58
C ARG A 77 -13.91 37.31 -7.13
N ARG A 78 -13.26 36.64 -6.17
CA ARG A 78 -13.49 36.88 -4.73
C ARG A 78 -12.96 38.24 -4.29
N ILE A 79 -11.78 38.64 -4.75
CA ILE A 79 -11.21 39.97 -4.47
C ILE A 79 -12.15 41.06 -4.99
N GLN A 80 -12.60 40.95 -6.23
CA GLN A 80 -13.53 41.93 -6.84
C GLN A 80 -14.86 42.06 -6.07
N LYS A 81 -15.38 40.95 -5.53
CA LYS A 81 -16.59 40.96 -4.68
C LYS A 81 -16.39 41.60 -3.30
N LEU A 82 -15.16 41.68 -2.80
CA LEU A 82 -14.84 42.31 -1.52
C LEU A 82 -14.56 43.82 -1.69
N GLU A 83 -14.18 44.23 -2.90
CA GLU A 83 -13.95 45.64 -3.27
C GLU A 83 -15.22 46.37 -3.75
N SER A 84 -16.36 45.66 -3.84
CA SER A 84 -17.68 46.21 -4.20
C SER A 84 -18.61 46.28 -2.99
#